data_AF-A0AB94IYW2-F1
#
_entry.id   AF-A0AB94IYW2-F1
#
_cell.length_a   1.000
_cell.length_b   1.000
_cell.length_c   1.000
_cell.angle_alpha   90.00
_cell.angle_beta   90.00
_cell.angle_gamma   90.00
#
_symmetry.space_group_name_H-M   'P 1'
#
loop_
_entity.id
_entity.type
_entity.pdbx_description
1 polymer ?
#
loop_
_entity_poly.entity_id
_entity_poly.type
_entity_poly.pdbx_seq_one_letter_code
_entity_poly.pdbx_strand_id
1 'polypeptide(L)'
;MGEDEVDVEALLDRAYESEDAEEVEALVTRALEIEPDNPEALLLRADLTEDDEERLSILQGALEAVETVLKEEGVGEEAYEDNPLGTVSLALMQRMAFTLYGVGDDERAMELIERLLRHDLDDNGAVKSLYYRILIEQNAWQLILSKTMQDEEHQLGWAYSRLCAAFMLGPKGAERGTAARMFWEALTMSPNVPFYMLGYFAEPVDDSEAEEEDFNFASLYADVWSTSRDLLNWFSRGVILFGLLSGRFGEESGDMLEILTSLGGRQEYEAMGKLPMEGDDVAVIEALAAHHCLAGQ
;
A
#
# COMPACT_ATOMS: atom_id res chain seq x y z
N MET A 1 -43.82 28.32 -4.34
CA MET A 1 -42.87 27.44 -5.05
C MET A 1 -41.78 27.21 -4.03
N GLY A 2 -41.73 26.01 -3.45
CA GLY A 2 -40.74 25.70 -2.42
C GLY A 2 -39.37 25.76 -3.06
N GLU A 3 -38.44 26.48 -2.43
CA GLU A 3 -37.02 26.23 -2.65
C GLU A 3 -36.82 24.77 -2.25
N ASP A 4 -36.41 23.94 -3.20
CA ASP A 4 -35.89 22.60 -2.88
C ASP A 4 -34.72 22.84 -1.93
N GLU A 5 -34.93 22.60 -0.64
CA GLU A 5 -33.89 22.66 0.39
C GLU A 5 -32.82 21.68 -0.07
N VAL A 6 -31.69 22.23 -0.51
CA VAL A 6 -30.59 21.42 -1.01
C VAL A 6 -29.97 20.77 0.21
N ASP A 7 -30.24 19.48 0.35
CA ASP A 7 -29.74 18.67 1.45
C ASP A 7 -28.27 18.32 1.21
N VAL A 8 -27.40 18.69 2.16
CA VAL A 8 -25.96 18.42 2.09
C VAL A 8 -25.70 16.92 2.09
N GLU A 9 -26.45 16.15 2.89
CA GLU A 9 -26.31 14.69 2.97
C GLU A 9 -26.58 14.05 1.59
N ALA A 10 -27.66 14.45 0.92
CA ALA A 10 -27.98 13.96 -0.42
C ALA A 10 -26.95 14.37 -1.51
N LEU A 11 -26.23 15.48 -1.32
CA LEU A 11 -25.12 15.85 -2.21
C LEU A 11 -23.91 14.94 -1.99
N LEU A 12 -23.58 14.64 -0.73
CA LEU A 12 -22.43 13.81 -0.36
C LEU A 12 -22.67 12.34 -0.73
N ASP A 13 -23.86 11.79 -0.48
CA ASP A 13 -24.24 10.45 -0.92
C ASP A 13 -24.00 10.27 -2.42
N ARG A 14 -24.45 11.24 -3.22
CA ARG A 14 -24.25 11.21 -4.68
C ARG A 14 -22.79 11.38 -5.07
N ALA A 15 -22.00 12.10 -4.28
CA ALA A 15 -20.58 12.26 -4.53
C ALA A 15 -19.85 10.92 -4.35
N TYR A 16 -20.17 10.14 -3.32
CA TYR A 16 -19.60 8.81 -3.11
C TYR A 16 -20.03 7.78 -4.16
N GLU A 17 -21.23 7.93 -4.73
CA GLU A 17 -21.72 7.04 -5.79
C GLU A 17 -21.17 7.39 -7.19
N SER A 18 -20.48 8.52 -7.35
CA SER A 18 -19.98 8.97 -8.65
C SER A 18 -18.53 8.56 -8.87
N GLU A 19 -18.26 8.02 -10.06
CA GLU A 19 -16.90 7.73 -10.57
C GLU A 19 -16.34 8.92 -11.38
N ASP A 20 -17.10 10.00 -11.56
CA ASP A 20 -16.69 11.19 -12.32
C ASP A 20 -16.16 12.28 -11.38
N ALA A 21 -14.84 12.48 -11.39
CA ALA A 21 -14.18 13.49 -10.55
C ALA A 21 -14.72 14.91 -10.76
N GLU A 22 -15.14 15.29 -11.99
CA GLU A 22 -15.73 16.61 -12.24
C GLU A 22 -17.11 16.74 -11.58
N GLU A 23 -17.89 15.65 -11.54
CA GLU A 23 -19.16 15.60 -10.83
C GLU A 23 -18.96 15.68 -9.32
N VAL A 24 -18.01 14.89 -8.77
CA VAL A 24 -17.66 14.92 -7.34
C VAL A 24 -17.26 16.33 -6.93
N GLU A 25 -16.40 17.01 -7.70
CA GLU A 25 -15.97 18.38 -7.40
C GLU A 25 -17.16 19.37 -7.38
N ALA A 26 -18.08 19.27 -8.32
CA ALA A 26 -19.25 20.13 -8.37
C ALA A 26 -20.19 19.91 -7.17
N LEU A 27 -20.39 18.66 -6.77
CA LEU A 27 -21.22 18.29 -5.61
C LEU A 27 -20.60 18.78 -4.29
N VAL A 28 -19.30 18.53 -4.09
CA VAL A 28 -18.54 18.98 -2.91
C VAL A 28 -18.53 20.50 -2.82
N THR A 29 -18.36 21.20 -3.94
CA THR A 29 -18.43 22.67 -3.98
C THR A 29 -19.77 23.18 -3.48
N ARG A 30 -20.87 22.60 -3.96
CA ARG A 30 -22.21 23.00 -3.54
C ARG A 30 -22.49 22.67 -2.07
N ALA A 31 -21.99 21.54 -1.57
CA ALA A 31 -22.10 21.19 -0.14
C ALA A 31 -21.40 22.24 0.73
N LEU A 32 -20.18 22.64 0.38
CA LEU A 32 -19.40 23.65 1.12
C LEU A 32 -19.96 25.08 0.99
N GLU A 33 -20.71 25.40 -0.06
CA GLU A 33 -21.46 26.68 -0.15
C GLU A 33 -22.59 26.76 0.89
N ILE A 34 -23.18 25.62 1.27
CA ILE A 34 -24.27 25.52 2.23
C ILE A 34 -23.69 25.41 3.65
N GLU A 35 -22.74 24.50 3.84
CA GLU A 35 -22.05 24.25 5.11
C GLU A 35 -20.52 24.27 4.90
N PRO A 36 -19.87 25.44 5.05
CA PRO A 36 -18.43 25.60 4.78
C PRO A 36 -17.50 24.75 5.64
N ASP A 37 -17.95 24.40 6.85
CA ASP A 37 -17.19 23.64 7.83
C ASP A 37 -17.65 22.17 7.91
N ASN A 38 -18.43 21.68 6.93
CA ASN A 38 -18.89 20.29 6.90
C ASN A 38 -17.67 19.35 6.73
N PRO A 39 -17.40 18.47 7.71
CA PRO A 39 -16.15 17.73 7.76
C PRO A 39 -16.03 16.67 6.66
N GLU A 40 -17.15 16.09 6.24
CA GLU A 40 -17.21 15.10 5.17
C GLU A 40 -17.02 15.75 3.80
N ALA A 41 -17.63 16.92 3.57
CA ALA A 41 -17.38 17.71 2.37
C ALA A 41 -15.92 18.19 2.30
N LEU A 42 -15.31 18.55 3.44
CA LEU A 42 -13.90 18.92 3.51
C LEU A 42 -12.96 17.73 3.28
N LEU A 43 -13.33 16.53 3.74
CA LEU A 43 -12.60 15.29 3.45
C LEU A 43 -12.57 15.03 1.94
N LEU A 44 -13.74 15.04 1.27
CA LEU A 44 -13.80 14.86 -0.18
C LEU A 44 -13.08 15.99 -0.94
N ARG A 45 -13.14 17.23 -0.44
CA ARG A 45 -12.37 18.34 -1.02
C ARG A 45 -10.87 18.06 -0.94
N ALA A 46 -10.38 17.51 0.16
CA ALA A 46 -8.97 17.15 0.31
C ALA A 46 -8.56 16.06 -0.71
N ASP A 47 -9.39 15.06 -0.93
CA ASP A 47 -9.13 13.99 -1.92
C ASP A 47 -9.03 14.55 -3.37
N LEU A 48 -9.77 15.62 -3.68
CA LEU A 48 -9.70 16.33 -4.97
C LEU A 48 -8.56 17.35 -5.08
N THR A 49 -7.88 17.68 -3.99
CA THR A 49 -6.84 18.72 -3.97
C THR A 49 -5.51 18.11 -4.40
N GLU A 50 -4.87 18.59 -5.45
CA GLU A 50 -3.58 18.03 -5.93
C GLU A 50 -2.36 18.48 -5.09
N ASP A 51 -2.37 19.71 -4.59
CA ASP A 51 -1.26 20.28 -3.81
C ASP A 51 -1.25 19.74 -2.38
N ASP A 52 -0.16 19.07 -1.99
CA ASP A 52 -0.06 18.42 -0.69
C ASP A 52 -0.09 19.41 0.49
N GLU A 53 0.45 20.63 0.34
CA GLU A 53 0.43 21.63 1.41
C GLU A 53 -0.99 22.17 1.64
N GLU A 54 -1.71 22.45 0.56
CA GLU A 54 -3.13 22.83 0.60
C GLU A 54 -3.98 21.69 1.17
N ARG A 55 -3.78 20.46 0.70
CA ARG A 55 -4.47 19.27 1.19
C ARG A 55 -4.27 19.10 2.70
N LEU A 56 -3.03 19.23 3.18
CA LEU A 56 -2.72 19.16 4.61
C LEU A 56 -3.42 20.26 5.42
N SER A 57 -3.50 21.48 4.90
CA SER A 57 -4.19 22.56 5.57
C SER A 57 -5.69 22.27 5.72
N ILE A 58 -6.32 21.70 4.69
CA ILE A 58 -7.74 21.31 4.72
C ILE A 58 -7.95 20.18 5.74
N LEU A 59 -7.17 19.11 5.64
CA LEU A 59 -7.28 17.94 6.51
C LEU A 59 -7.06 18.29 7.98
N GLN A 60 -6.02 19.09 8.27
CA GLN A 60 -5.72 19.50 9.64
C GLN A 60 -6.85 20.37 10.22
N GLY A 61 -7.35 21.35 9.45
CA GLY A 61 -8.44 22.22 9.91
C GLY A 61 -9.73 21.43 10.18
N ALA A 62 -10.08 20.52 9.27
CA ALA A 62 -11.26 19.65 9.41
C ALA A 62 -11.12 18.73 10.64
N LEU A 63 -9.96 18.09 10.81
CA LEU A 63 -9.71 17.19 11.93
C LEU A 63 -9.78 17.92 13.28
N GLU A 64 -9.15 19.09 13.40
CA GLU A 64 -9.19 19.90 14.63
C GLU A 64 -10.63 20.33 14.99
N ALA A 65 -11.45 20.68 14.00
CA ALA A 65 -12.85 21.05 14.20
C ALA A 65 -13.68 19.85 14.67
N VAL A 66 -13.53 18.70 13.99
CA VAL A 66 -14.20 17.44 14.33
C VAL A 66 -13.85 16.98 15.75
N GLU A 67 -12.57 16.94 16.08
CA GLU A 67 -12.10 16.53 17.42
C GLU A 67 -12.60 17.46 18.51
N THR A 68 -12.73 18.76 18.21
CA THR A 68 -13.30 19.74 19.16
C THR A 68 -14.77 19.41 19.45
N VAL A 69 -15.57 19.17 18.41
CA VAL A 69 -17.00 18.81 18.57
C VAL A 69 -17.15 17.50 19.33
N LEU A 70 -16.43 16.44 18.94
CA LEU A 70 -16.47 15.13 19.61
C LEU A 70 -16.14 15.26 21.10
N LYS A 71 -15.13 16.08 21.43
CA LYS A 71 -14.74 16.34 22.82
C LYS A 71 -15.81 17.11 23.60
N GLU A 72 -16.47 18.09 22.99
CA GLU A 72 -17.57 18.84 23.61
C GLU A 72 -18.79 17.96 23.87
N GLU A 73 -19.05 17.01 22.97
CA GLU A 73 -20.08 15.98 23.11
C GLU A 73 -19.70 14.87 24.11
N GLY A 74 -18.44 14.85 24.56
CA GLY A 74 -17.92 13.86 25.50
C GLY A 74 -17.68 12.48 24.88
N VAL A 75 -17.51 12.42 23.55
CA VAL A 75 -17.15 11.21 22.82
C VAL A 75 -15.64 10.99 22.92
N GLY A 76 -15.26 9.89 23.57
CA GLY A 76 -13.86 9.44 23.64
C GLY A 76 -13.40 8.83 22.31
N GLU A 77 -12.09 8.84 22.07
CA GLU A 77 -11.50 8.28 20.84
C GLU A 77 -11.87 6.80 20.68
N GLU A 78 -11.97 6.05 21.78
CA GLU A 78 -12.38 4.63 21.79
C GLU A 78 -13.79 4.35 21.25
N ALA A 79 -14.61 5.38 21.04
CA ALA A 79 -15.96 5.27 20.50
C ALA A 79 -16.08 5.86 19.08
N TYR A 80 -14.96 6.19 18.42
CA TYR A 80 -15.00 6.81 17.10
C TYR A 80 -15.59 5.90 16.03
N GLU A 81 -15.30 4.60 16.07
CA GLU A 81 -15.86 3.61 15.13
C GLU A 81 -17.40 3.55 15.16
N ASP A 82 -17.99 3.74 16.35
CA ASP A 82 -19.43 3.67 16.58
C ASP A 82 -20.13 5.04 16.41
N ASN A 83 -19.39 6.09 16.07
CA ASN A 83 -19.90 7.46 15.99
C ASN A 83 -19.72 8.02 14.56
N PRO A 84 -20.79 8.52 13.89
CA PRO A 84 -20.67 9.03 12.51
C PRO A 84 -19.63 10.15 12.32
N LEU A 85 -19.46 11.03 13.31
CA LEU A 85 -18.45 12.08 13.25
C LEU A 85 -17.06 11.54 13.62
N GLY A 86 -17.01 10.50 14.47
CA GLY A 86 -15.82 9.74 14.79
C GLY A 86 -15.24 8.99 13.59
N THR A 87 -16.08 8.36 12.77
CA THR A 87 -15.63 7.67 11.53
C THR A 87 -15.05 8.67 10.53
N VAL A 88 -15.66 9.85 10.38
CA VAL A 88 -15.09 10.96 9.59
C VAL A 88 -13.73 11.42 10.15
N SER A 89 -13.59 11.49 11.48
CA SER A 89 -12.29 11.78 12.14
C SER A 89 -11.22 10.74 11.79
N LEU A 90 -11.56 9.45 11.83
CA LEU A 90 -10.65 8.35 11.45
C LEU A 90 -10.23 8.46 9.98
N ALA A 91 -11.18 8.75 9.07
CA ALA A 91 -10.89 8.94 7.66
C ALA A 91 -9.96 10.15 7.43
N LEU A 92 -10.24 11.30 8.06
CA LEU A 92 -9.38 12.50 8.01
C LEU A 92 -7.96 12.19 8.50
N MET A 93 -7.81 11.47 9.62
CA MET A 93 -6.51 11.05 10.13
C MET A 93 -5.76 10.16 9.14
N GLN A 94 -6.45 9.23 8.46
CA GLN A 94 -5.83 8.37 7.45
C GLN A 94 -5.31 9.20 6.27
N ARG A 95 -6.16 10.04 5.64
CA ARG A 95 -5.73 10.91 4.52
C ARG A 95 -4.57 11.82 4.91
N MET A 96 -4.63 12.36 6.13
CA MET A 96 -3.57 13.23 6.66
C MET A 96 -2.27 12.46 6.88
N ALA A 97 -2.30 11.23 7.39
CA ALA A 97 -1.12 10.41 7.57
C ALA A 97 -0.40 10.11 6.24
N PHE A 98 -1.16 9.74 5.19
CA PHE A 98 -0.61 9.52 3.86
C PHE A 98 -0.03 10.79 3.24
N THR A 99 -0.72 11.92 3.38
CA THR A 99 -0.24 13.21 2.85
C THR A 99 1.01 13.69 3.59
N LEU A 100 1.06 13.55 4.92
CA LEU A 100 2.24 13.86 5.74
C LEU A 100 3.45 13.04 5.32
N TYR A 101 3.24 11.74 5.08
CA TYR A 101 4.28 10.87 4.56
C TYR A 101 4.76 11.32 3.18
N GLY A 102 3.85 11.68 2.27
CA GLY A 102 4.17 12.19 0.93
C GLY A 102 5.08 13.42 0.95
N VAL A 103 4.89 14.32 1.92
CA VAL A 103 5.74 15.52 2.10
C VAL A 103 6.98 15.27 2.96
N GLY A 104 7.20 14.05 3.44
CA GLY A 104 8.36 13.64 4.24
C GLY A 104 8.28 13.97 5.73
N ASP A 105 7.08 14.22 6.27
CA ASP A 105 6.83 14.45 7.70
C ASP A 105 6.48 13.12 8.41
N ASP A 106 7.43 12.18 8.38
CA ASP A 106 7.27 10.80 8.88
C ASP A 106 6.91 10.73 10.38
N GLU A 107 7.38 11.71 11.18
CA GLU A 107 7.13 11.75 12.63
C GLU A 107 5.65 11.98 12.90
N ARG A 108 5.05 13.01 12.29
CA ARG A 108 3.61 13.30 12.44
C ARG A 108 2.74 12.25 11.75
N ALA A 109 3.18 11.71 10.62
CA ALA A 109 2.49 10.59 9.98
C ALA A 109 2.41 9.37 10.94
N MET A 110 3.53 9.03 11.59
CA MET A 110 3.58 7.92 12.56
C MET A 110 2.67 8.16 13.77
N GLU A 111 2.60 9.38 14.30
CA GLU A 111 1.69 9.71 15.41
C GLU A 111 0.23 9.42 15.07
N LEU A 112 -0.22 9.78 13.86
CA LEU A 112 -1.57 9.50 13.39
C LEU A 112 -1.80 8.00 13.16
N ILE A 113 -0.83 7.31 12.56
CA ILE A 113 -0.91 5.86 12.32
C ILE A 113 -1.02 5.08 13.64
N GLU A 114 -0.25 5.45 14.66
CA GLU A 114 -0.33 4.81 15.98
C GLU A 114 -1.66 5.06 16.70
N ARG A 115 -2.39 6.13 16.35
CA ARG A 115 -3.77 6.35 16.78
C ARG A 115 -4.72 5.46 15.99
N LEU A 116 -4.63 5.47 14.66
CA LEU A 116 -5.45 4.66 13.75
C LEU A 116 -5.37 3.17 14.06
N LEU A 117 -4.18 2.64 14.35
CA LEU A 117 -3.97 1.22 14.68
C LEU A 117 -4.59 0.76 16.03
N ARG A 118 -5.23 1.66 16.79
CA ARG A 118 -6.01 1.31 17.98
C ARG A 118 -7.46 0.98 17.65
N HIS A 119 -7.87 1.25 16.41
CA HIS A 119 -9.21 1.07 15.91
C HIS A 119 -9.28 -0.11 14.93
N ASP A 120 -10.44 -0.75 14.87
CA ASP A 120 -10.75 -1.78 13.88
C ASP A 120 -11.30 -1.10 12.61
N LEU A 121 -10.39 -0.65 11.74
CA LEU A 121 -10.74 0.03 10.50
C LEU A 121 -11.07 -0.98 9.40
N ASP A 122 -12.09 -0.66 8.60
CA ASP A 122 -12.46 -1.44 7.41
C ASP A 122 -11.26 -1.62 6.44
N ASP A 123 -10.41 -0.58 6.30
CA ASP A 123 -9.14 -0.61 5.56
C ASP A 123 -7.91 -0.52 6.50
N ASN A 124 -7.80 -1.48 7.41
CA ASN A 124 -6.59 -1.65 8.21
C ASN A 124 -5.34 -1.97 7.36
N GLY A 125 -5.51 -2.42 6.11
CA GLY A 125 -4.43 -2.83 5.22
C GLY A 125 -3.54 -1.69 4.76
N ALA A 126 -4.13 -0.58 4.30
CA ALA A 126 -3.37 0.59 3.90
C ALA A 126 -2.62 1.22 5.08
N VAL A 127 -3.28 1.36 6.23
CA VAL A 127 -2.69 1.94 7.45
C VAL A 127 -1.50 1.11 7.95
N LYS A 128 -1.64 -0.23 8.03
CA LYS A 128 -0.52 -1.12 8.40
C LYS A 128 0.61 -1.08 7.38
N SER A 129 0.29 -0.98 6.09
CA SER A 129 1.30 -0.88 5.04
C SER A 129 2.13 0.40 5.17
N LEU A 130 1.50 1.53 5.48
CA LEU A 130 2.18 2.79 5.76
C LEU A 130 2.97 2.75 7.07
N TYR A 131 2.43 2.13 8.14
CA TYR A 131 3.16 1.91 9.39
C TYR A 131 4.51 1.23 9.15
N TYR A 132 4.49 0.09 8.46
CA TYR A 132 5.72 -0.63 8.17
C TYR A 132 6.61 0.13 7.18
N ARG A 133 6.04 0.87 6.22
CA ARG A 133 6.82 1.71 5.30
C ARG A 133 7.65 2.76 6.04
N ILE A 134 7.07 3.47 7.00
CA ILE A 134 7.82 4.45 7.80
C ILE A 134 8.91 3.75 8.65
N LEU A 135 8.64 2.55 9.19
CA LEU A 135 9.67 1.79 9.90
C LEU A 135 10.86 1.39 8.99
N ILE A 136 10.60 1.14 7.70
CA ILE A 136 11.64 0.87 6.70
C ILE A 136 12.51 2.12 6.51
N GLU A 137 11.91 3.32 6.36
CA GLU A 137 12.65 4.59 6.26
C GLU A 137 13.55 4.83 7.48
N GLN A 138 13.04 4.50 8.66
CA GLN A 138 13.77 4.59 9.93
C GLN A 138 14.82 3.48 10.10
N ASN A 139 14.96 2.56 9.15
CA ASN A 139 15.84 1.39 9.23
C ASN A 139 15.57 0.51 10.47
N ALA A 140 14.33 0.48 10.96
CA ALA A 140 13.93 -0.18 12.19
C ALA A 140 13.70 -1.70 11.98
N TRP A 141 14.66 -2.38 11.35
CA TRP A 141 14.51 -3.75 10.85
C TRP A 141 14.13 -4.77 11.93
N GLN A 142 14.74 -4.69 13.13
CA GLN A 142 14.38 -5.61 14.21
C GLN A 142 12.96 -5.36 14.73
N LEU A 143 12.54 -4.09 14.75
CA LEU A 143 11.19 -3.73 15.17
C LEU A 143 10.16 -4.27 14.19
N ILE A 144 10.39 -4.13 12.88
CA ILE A 144 9.53 -4.70 11.83
C ILE A 144 9.35 -6.20 12.04
N LEU A 145 10.43 -6.96 12.24
CA LEU A 145 10.32 -8.40 12.50
C LEU A 145 9.55 -8.70 13.79
N SER A 146 9.76 -7.92 14.85
CA SER A 146 9.04 -8.14 16.11
C SER A 146 7.55 -7.83 16.03
N LYS A 147 7.17 -6.80 15.26
CA LYS A 147 5.78 -6.38 15.05
C LYS A 147 5.03 -7.34 14.13
N THR A 148 5.65 -7.75 13.02
CA THR A 148 5.07 -8.74 12.11
C THR A 148 4.90 -10.14 12.74
N MET A 149 5.60 -10.45 13.84
CA MET A 149 5.34 -11.67 14.62
C MET A 149 4.09 -11.59 15.52
N GLN A 150 3.62 -10.38 15.81
CA GLN A 150 2.45 -10.12 16.67
C GLN A 150 1.20 -9.79 15.84
N ASP A 151 1.39 -9.51 14.55
CA ASP A 151 0.33 -9.18 13.61
C ASP A 151 -0.34 -10.46 13.13
N GLU A 152 -1.63 -10.62 13.44
CA GLU A 152 -2.42 -11.80 13.05
C GLU A 152 -2.94 -11.68 11.61
N GLU A 153 -3.02 -10.45 11.09
CA GLU A 153 -3.50 -10.16 9.74
C GLU A 153 -2.31 -10.07 8.78
N HIS A 154 -2.12 -11.16 8.04
CA HIS A 154 -1.02 -11.29 7.10
C HIS A 154 -1.36 -10.59 5.76
N GLN A 155 -1.27 -9.26 5.73
CA GLN A 155 -1.48 -8.41 4.54
C GLN A 155 -0.17 -8.06 3.81
N LEU A 156 -0.26 -7.39 2.65
CA LEU A 156 0.91 -7.12 1.79
C LEU A 156 2.00 -6.32 2.52
N GLY A 157 1.64 -5.27 3.26
CA GLY A 157 2.56 -4.50 4.08
C GLY A 157 3.34 -5.34 5.09
N TRP A 158 2.67 -6.29 5.76
CA TRP A 158 3.31 -7.27 6.63
C TRP A 158 4.29 -8.15 5.86
N ALA A 159 3.90 -8.67 4.69
CA ALA A 159 4.67 -9.62 3.91
C ALA A 159 5.95 -9.03 3.34
N TYR A 160 5.86 -7.88 2.67
CA TYR A 160 7.00 -7.23 2.02
C TYR A 160 7.93 -6.54 3.02
N SER A 161 7.42 -6.04 4.14
CA SER A 161 8.25 -5.41 5.16
C SER A 161 9.11 -6.40 5.93
N ARG A 162 8.55 -7.52 6.36
CA ARG A 162 9.35 -8.57 7.01
C ARG A 162 10.36 -9.20 6.05
N LEU A 163 10.02 -9.33 4.77
CA LEU A 163 10.94 -9.76 3.71
C LEU A 163 12.14 -8.81 3.63
N CYS A 164 11.87 -7.50 3.50
CA CYS A 164 12.91 -6.48 3.45
C CYS A 164 13.79 -6.54 4.73
N ALA A 165 13.17 -6.53 5.91
CA ALA A 165 13.88 -6.60 7.19
C ALA A 165 14.74 -7.87 7.33
N ALA A 166 14.23 -9.04 6.94
CA ALA A 166 14.96 -10.29 6.95
C ALA A 166 16.17 -10.27 6.01
N PHE A 167 16.03 -9.66 4.83
CA PHE A 167 17.15 -9.46 3.93
C PHE A 167 18.20 -8.52 4.52
N MET A 168 17.77 -7.37 5.04
CA MET A 168 18.65 -6.33 5.57
C MET A 168 19.43 -6.78 6.82
N LEU A 169 18.83 -7.61 7.67
CA LEU A 169 19.49 -8.19 8.85
C LEU A 169 20.36 -9.40 8.53
N GLY A 170 20.13 -10.07 7.40
CA GLY A 170 20.90 -11.23 6.98
C GLY A 170 22.38 -10.89 6.70
N PRO A 171 23.35 -11.70 7.16
CA PRO A 171 24.76 -11.44 6.88
C PRO A 171 25.03 -11.39 5.37
N LYS A 172 25.89 -10.46 4.94
CA LYS A 172 26.31 -10.40 3.54
C LYS A 172 27.04 -11.69 3.14
N GLY A 173 26.62 -12.29 2.04
CA GLY A 173 27.19 -13.54 1.52
C GLY A 173 26.77 -14.80 2.28
N ALA A 174 25.84 -14.71 3.24
CA ALA A 174 25.20 -15.88 3.83
C ALA A 174 24.01 -16.36 2.99
N GLU A 175 23.63 -17.62 3.19
CA GLU A 175 22.38 -18.18 2.66
C GLU A 175 21.20 -17.27 3.02
N ARG A 176 20.43 -16.90 2.01
CA ARG A 176 19.24 -16.05 2.08
C ARG A 176 17.96 -16.87 2.24
N GLY A 177 18.04 -18.11 2.72
CA GLY A 177 16.91 -19.04 2.78
C GLY A 177 15.65 -18.47 3.45
N THR A 178 15.79 -17.74 4.57
CA THR A 178 14.64 -17.11 5.23
C THR A 178 14.00 -16.02 4.36
N ALA A 179 14.81 -15.11 3.78
CA ALA A 179 14.31 -14.06 2.92
C ALA A 179 13.69 -14.64 1.63
N ALA A 180 14.32 -15.66 1.03
CA ALA A 180 13.80 -16.35 -0.14
C ALA A 180 12.44 -16.99 0.15
N ARG A 181 12.27 -17.67 1.29
CA ARG A 181 10.97 -18.21 1.71
C ARG A 181 9.92 -17.10 1.85
N MET A 182 10.26 -15.99 2.50
CA MET A 182 9.36 -14.85 2.66
C MET A 182 9.01 -14.17 1.33
N PHE A 183 9.93 -14.15 0.37
CA PHE A 183 9.68 -13.63 -0.97
C PHE A 183 8.63 -14.44 -1.71
N TRP A 184 8.78 -15.77 -1.71
CA TRP A 184 7.79 -16.64 -2.32
C TRP A 184 6.44 -16.57 -1.60
N GLU A 185 6.44 -16.47 -0.26
CA GLU A 185 5.23 -16.27 0.53
C GLU A 185 4.51 -14.95 0.19
N ALA A 186 5.25 -13.84 0.06
CA ALA A 186 4.68 -12.55 -0.34
C ALA A 186 4.09 -12.60 -1.76
N LEU A 187 4.76 -13.27 -2.69
CA LEU A 187 4.27 -13.46 -4.05
C LEU A 187 2.95 -14.24 -4.13
N THR A 188 2.68 -15.17 -3.19
CA THR A 188 1.39 -15.90 -3.20
C THR A 188 0.20 -15.02 -2.86
N MET A 189 0.43 -13.85 -2.24
CA MET A 189 -0.64 -12.95 -1.81
C MET A 189 -1.11 -12.05 -2.95
N SER A 190 -0.16 -11.44 -3.66
CA SER A 190 -0.41 -10.80 -4.95
C SER A 190 0.80 -11.03 -5.87
N PRO A 191 0.65 -11.89 -6.90
CA PRO A 191 1.73 -12.19 -7.84
C PRO A 191 2.14 -11.01 -8.73
N ASN A 192 1.27 -10.01 -8.91
CA ASN A 192 1.50 -8.90 -9.83
C ASN A 192 2.18 -7.70 -9.15
N VAL A 193 1.97 -7.49 -7.85
CA VAL A 193 2.55 -6.38 -7.07
C VAL A 193 4.05 -6.16 -7.31
N PRO A 194 4.94 -7.19 -7.31
CA PRO A 194 6.37 -6.95 -7.54
C PRO A 194 6.73 -6.45 -8.95
N PHE A 195 5.86 -6.70 -9.93
CA PHE A 195 6.05 -6.20 -11.30
C PHE A 195 5.72 -4.72 -11.40
N TYR A 196 4.67 -4.26 -10.71
CA TYR A 196 4.39 -2.84 -10.55
C TYR A 196 5.51 -2.14 -9.76
N MET A 197 5.96 -2.72 -8.62
CA MET A 197 7.04 -2.14 -7.80
C MET A 197 8.34 -1.91 -8.58
N LEU A 198 8.66 -2.79 -9.54
CA LEU A 198 9.86 -2.70 -10.38
C LEU A 198 9.63 -1.94 -11.70
N GLY A 199 8.40 -1.48 -11.96
CA GLY A 199 8.04 -0.77 -13.19
C GLY A 199 8.03 -1.64 -14.45
N TYR A 200 7.87 -2.97 -14.31
CA TYR A 200 7.69 -3.86 -15.47
C TYR A 200 6.27 -3.81 -16.02
N PHE A 201 5.29 -3.59 -15.16
CA PHE A 201 3.91 -3.35 -15.56
C PHE A 201 3.64 -1.85 -15.53
N ALA A 202 2.87 -1.38 -16.51
CA ALA A 202 2.38 -0.02 -16.54
C ALA A 202 1.25 0.17 -15.52
N GLU A 203 0.89 1.42 -15.27
CA GLU A 203 -0.35 1.75 -14.56
C GLU A 203 -1.55 1.07 -15.24
N PRO A 204 -2.46 0.44 -14.47
CA PRO A 204 -3.72 -0.10 -14.96
C PRO A 204 -4.55 0.95 -15.72
N VAL A 205 -5.37 0.52 -16.69
CA VAL A 205 -6.18 1.41 -17.56
C VAL A 205 -7.69 1.08 -17.51
N ASP A 206 -8.04 -0.14 -17.07
CA ASP A 206 -9.41 -0.67 -16.97
C ASP A 206 -9.49 -1.33 -15.57
N ASP A 207 -9.74 -0.52 -14.55
CA ASP A 207 -9.36 -0.87 -13.19
C ASP A 207 -10.46 -1.70 -12.52
N SER A 208 -10.16 -2.97 -12.26
CA SER A 208 -10.83 -3.64 -11.16
C SER A 208 -10.25 -3.11 -9.85
N GLU A 209 -11.09 -2.90 -8.83
CA GLU A 209 -10.70 -2.46 -7.48
C GLU A 209 -9.46 -3.21 -6.95
N ALA A 210 -9.38 -4.53 -7.18
CA ALA A 210 -8.25 -5.35 -6.76
C ALA A 210 -6.91 -5.03 -7.50
N GLU A 211 -6.97 -4.69 -8.79
CA GLU A 211 -5.75 -4.30 -9.53
C GLU A 211 -5.28 -2.89 -9.12
N GLU A 212 -6.22 -2.00 -8.80
CA GLU A 212 -5.93 -0.66 -8.28
C GLU A 212 -5.28 -0.73 -6.89
N GLU A 213 -5.83 -1.54 -5.97
CA GLU A 213 -5.24 -1.80 -4.66
C GLU A 213 -3.79 -2.32 -4.75
N ASP A 214 -3.56 -3.29 -5.64
CA ASP A 214 -2.23 -3.84 -5.90
C ASP A 214 -1.25 -2.77 -6.43
N PHE A 215 -1.71 -1.93 -7.36
CA PHE A 215 -0.90 -0.83 -7.91
C PHE A 215 -0.61 0.24 -6.86
N ASN A 216 -1.60 0.64 -6.05
CA ASN A 216 -1.44 1.62 -4.98
C ASN A 216 -0.45 1.13 -3.92
N PHE A 217 -0.56 -0.14 -3.50
CA PHE A 217 0.41 -0.75 -2.60
C PHE A 217 1.82 -0.80 -3.22
N ALA A 218 1.92 -1.20 -4.50
CA ALA A 218 3.20 -1.26 -5.19
C ALA A 218 3.87 0.11 -5.30
N SER A 219 3.09 1.16 -5.58
CA SER A 219 3.54 2.55 -5.62
C SER A 219 4.08 3.00 -4.25
N LEU A 220 3.38 2.64 -3.17
CA LEU A 220 3.84 2.88 -1.80
C LEU A 220 5.12 2.12 -1.43
N TYR A 221 5.56 1.10 -2.16
CA TYR A 221 6.75 0.29 -1.83
C TYR A 221 7.84 0.28 -2.91
N ALA A 222 7.65 0.98 -4.03
CA ALA A 222 8.50 0.85 -5.23
C ALA A 222 9.99 1.14 -4.96
N ASP A 223 10.28 2.16 -4.16
CA ASP A 223 11.63 2.61 -3.83
C ASP A 223 12.28 1.88 -2.65
N VAL A 224 11.52 1.11 -1.85
CA VAL A 224 12.04 0.30 -0.74
C VAL A 224 13.20 -0.59 -1.19
N TRP A 225 13.06 -1.23 -2.35
CA TRP A 225 14.05 -2.17 -2.89
C TRP A 225 15.37 -1.49 -3.24
N SER A 226 15.34 -0.18 -3.50
CA SER A 226 16.50 0.64 -3.81
C SER A 226 17.29 1.05 -2.57
N THR A 227 16.83 0.73 -1.36
CA THR A 227 17.55 0.95 -0.07
C THR A 227 18.96 0.35 -0.10
N SER A 228 19.16 -0.76 -0.83
CA SER A 228 20.51 -1.19 -1.19
C SER A 228 20.56 -1.86 -2.55
N ARG A 229 21.70 -1.71 -3.24
CA ARG A 229 21.94 -2.38 -4.52
C ARG A 229 21.85 -3.91 -4.42
N ASP A 230 22.28 -4.48 -3.29
CA ASP A 230 22.23 -5.93 -3.07
C ASP A 230 20.77 -6.41 -2.97
N LEU A 231 19.91 -5.64 -2.28
CA LEU A 231 18.48 -5.90 -2.14
C LEU A 231 17.79 -5.80 -3.50
N LEU A 232 17.98 -4.69 -4.22
CA LEU A 232 17.39 -4.48 -5.55
C LEU A 232 17.75 -5.62 -6.50
N ASN A 233 19.05 -5.92 -6.65
CA ASN A 233 19.49 -7.00 -7.54
C ASN A 233 18.89 -8.36 -7.17
N TRP A 234 18.81 -8.66 -5.86
CA TRP A 234 18.26 -9.92 -5.38
C TRP A 234 16.74 -10.01 -5.59
N PHE A 235 16.00 -8.94 -5.30
CA PHE A 235 14.57 -8.84 -5.51
C PHE A 235 14.22 -8.92 -7.01
N SER A 236 14.88 -8.11 -7.85
CA SER A 236 14.71 -8.16 -9.31
C SER A 236 15.01 -9.52 -9.89
N ARG A 237 16.05 -10.22 -9.40
CA ARG A 237 16.33 -11.61 -9.83
C ARG A 237 15.15 -12.54 -9.57
N GLY A 238 14.51 -12.41 -8.40
CA GLY A 238 13.34 -13.21 -8.05
C GLY A 238 12.13 -12.92 -8.92
N VAL A 239 11.82 -11.63 -9.12
CA VAL A 239 10.68 -11.19 -9.94
C VAL A 239 10.86 -11.60 -11.39
N ILE A 240 12.06 -11.40 -11.96
CA ILE A 240 12.32 -11.80 -13.36
C ILE A 240 12.27 -13.32 -13.51
N LEU A 241 12.84 -14.08 -12.56
CA LEU A 241 12.78 -15.54 -12.60
C LEU A 241 11.32 -16.03 -12.61
N PHE A 242 10.49 -15.48 -11.71
CA PHE A 242 9.07 -15.80 -11.68
C PHE A 242 8.37 -15.41 -12.98
N GLY A 243 8.55 -14.16 -13.45
CA GLY A 243 7.89 -13.65 -14.65
C GLY A 243 8.24 -14.41 -15.93
N LEU A 244 9.48 -14.87 -16.08
CA LEU A 244 9.89 -15.71 -17.20
C LEU A 244 9.26 -17.11 -17.15
N LEU A 245 9.13 -17.69 -15.95
CA LEU A 245 8.58 -19.04 -15.78
C LEU A 245 7.05 -19.05 -15.86
N SER A 246 6.40 -17.95 -15.49
CA SER A 246 4.95 -17.77 -15.61
C SER A 246 4.51 -17.17 -16.95
N GLY A 247 5.46 -16.79 -17.82
CA GLY A 247 5.16 -16.23 -19.14
C GLY A 247 4.68 -14.77 -19.16
N ARG A 248 4.92 -14.00 -18.10
CA ARG A 248 4.45 -12.60 -17.96
C ARG A 248 5.08 -11.62 -18.94
N PHE A 249 6.32 -11.88 -19.38
CA PHE A 249 7.07 -10.92 -20.21
C PHE A 249 6.76 -11.02 -21.70
N GLY A 250 6.02 -12.03 -22.17
CA GLY A 250 5.64 -12.16 -23.58
C GLY A 250 6.84 -12.00 -24.54
N GLU A 251 6.76 -11.00 -25.42
CA GLU A 251 7.80 -10.69 -26.41
C GLU A 251 9.14 -10.23 -25.79
N GLU A 252 9.12 -9.65 -24.60
CA GLU A 252 10.32 -9.15 -23.89
C GLU A 252 11.09 -10.26 -23.15
N SER A 253 10.60 -11.49 -23.18
CA SER A 253 11.22 -12.63 -22.46
C SER A 253 12.70 -12.84 -22.79
N GLY A 254 13.11 -12.53 -24.02
CA GLY A 254 14.52 -12.61 -24.43
C GLY A 254 15.42 -11.65 -23.65
N ASP A 255 15.03 -10.38 -23.60
CA ASP A 255 15.77 -9.32 -22.93
C ASP A 255 15.79 -9.56 -21.40
N MET A 256 14.66 -9.99 -20.84
CA MET A 256 14.55 -10.32 -19.42
C MET A 256 15.45 -11.51 -19.03
N LEU A 257 15.62 -12.50 -19.91
CA LEU A 257 16.56 -13.61 -19.68
C LEU A 257 18.03 -13.13 -19.69
N GLU A 258 18.38 -12.13 -20.50
CA GLU A 258 19.71 -11.53 -20.46
C GLU A 258 19.96 -10.80 -19.14
N ILE A 259 18.98 -10.02 -18.67
CA ILE A 259 19.03 -9.34 -17.37
C ILE A 259 19.16 -10.38 -16.25
N LEU A 260 18.31 -11.42 -16.23
CA LEU A 260 18.39 -12.49 -15.24
C LEU A 260 19.76 -13.17 -15.24
N THR A 261 20.33 -13.40 -16.42
CA THR A 261 21.68 -13.98 -16.57
C THR A 261 22.73 -13.08 -15.92
N SER A 262 22.65 -11.76 -16.11
CA SER A 262 23.56 -10.79 -15.49
C SER A 262 23.45 -10.76 -13.96
N LEU A 263 22.26 -11.05 -13.42
CA LEU A 263 21.98 -11.19 -11.99
C LEU A 263 22.33 -12.59 -11.43
N GLY A 264 22.85 -13.49 -12.27
CA GLY A 264 23.27 -14.84 -11.89
C GLY A 264 22.14 -15.87 -11.84
N GLY A 265 20.93 -15.57 -12.33
CA GLY A 265 19.75 -16.43 -12.24
C GLY A 265 19.57 -17.47 -13.35
N ARG A 266 20.52 -17.58 -14.30
CA ARG A 266 20.37 -18.44 -15.48
C ARG A 266 20.26 -19.93 -15.14
N GLN A 267 21.07 -20.40 -14.19
CA GLN A 267 21.07 -21.82 -13.83
C GLN A 267 19.75 -22.23 -13.18
N GLU A 268 19.19 -21.38 -12.31
CA GLU A 268 17.87 -21.61 -11.72
C GLU A 268 16.79 -21.63 -12.80
N TYR A 269 16.78 -20.68 -13.73
CA TYR A 269 15.81 -20.68 -14.84
C TYR A 269 15.87 -21.96 -15.69
N GLU A 270 17.08 -22.39 -16.08
CA GLU A 270 17.27 -23.61 -16.88
C GLU A 270 16.92 -24.90 -16.10
N ALA A 271 17.08 -24.90 -14.78
CA ALA A 271 16.68 -26.01 -13.92
C ALA A 271 15.15 -26.09 -13.78
N MET A 272 14.52 -24.95 -13.48
CA MET A 272 13.08 -24.85 -13.26
C MET A 272 12.28 -25.04 -14.55
N GLY A 273 12.75 -24.53 -15.69
CA GLY A 273 12.08 -24.68 -16.99
C GLY A 273 11.99 -26.11 -17.53
N LYS A 274 12.65 -27.09 -16.87
CA LYS A 274 12.53 -28.52 -17.19
C LYS A 274 11.40 -29.21 -16.43
N LEU A 275 10.83 -28.55 -15.42
CA LEU A 275 9.72 -29.08 -14.65
C LEU A 275 8.40 -28.82 -15.40
N PRO A 276 7.45 -29.76 -15.38
CA PRO A 276 6.11 -29.52 -15.89
C PRO A 276 5.41 -28.54 -14.95
N MET A 277 5.56 -27.25 -15.20
CA MET A 277 4.79 -26.22 -14.52
C MET A 277 3.48 -26.04 -15.29
N GLU A 278 2.48 -26.82 -14.90
CA GLU A 278 1.12 -26.65 -15.41
C GLU A 278 0.40 -25.58 -14.59
N GLY A 279 -0.01 -24.50 -15.28
CA GLY A 279 -1.12 -23.60 -14.99
C GLY A 279 -1.40 -23.18 -13.54
N ASP A 280 -1.33 -21.86 -13.32
CA ASP A 280 -1.58 -21.09 -12.09
C ASP A 280 -0.29 -20.65 -11.37
N ASP A 281 -0.24 -19.37 -11.00
CA ASP A 281 0.90 -18.71 -10.37
C ASP A 281 1.34 -19.41 -9.10
N VAL A 282 0.36 -19.92 -8.35
CA VAL A 282 0.57 -20.68 -7.12
C VAL A 282 1.48 -21.89 -7.38
N ALA A 283 1.25 -22.64 -8.45
CA ALA A 283 2.05 -23.83 -8.77
C ALA A 283 3.51 -23.46 -9.10
N VAL A 284 3.72 -22.35 -9.83
CA VAL A 284 5.06 -21.85 -10.15
C VAL A 284 5.77 -21.39 -8.88
N ILE A 285 5.09 -20.63 -8.01
CA ILE A 285 5.64 -20.12 -6.76
C ILE A 285 6.00 -21.27 -5.81
N GLU A 286 5.11 -22.25 -5.63
CA GLU A 286 5.37 -23.44 -4.81
C GLU A 286 6.58 -24.24 -5.32
N ALA A 287 6.70 -24.42 -6.63
CA ALA A 287 7.84 -25.09 -7.23
C ALA A 287 9.15 -24.33 -6.97
N LEU A 288 9.14 -23.00 -7.12
CA LEU A 288 10.30 -22.14 -6.86
C LEU A 288 10.73 -22.19 -5.38
N ALA A 289 9.75 -22.15 -4.46
CA ALA A 289 9.98 -22.25 -3.03
C ALA A 289 10.56 -23.62 -2.63
N ALA A 290 9.99 -24.72 -3.17
CA ALA A 290 10.42 -26.09 -2.87
C ALA A 290 11.85 -26.39 -3.35
N HIS A 291 12.33 -25.71 -4.39
CA HIS A 291 13.69 -25.85 -4.91
C HIS A 291 14.67 -24.82 -4.32
N HIS A 292 14.27 -24.08 -3.28
CA HIS A 292 15.10 -23.09 -2.61
C HIS A 292 15.69 -22.03 -3.56
N CYS A 293 14.94 -21.66 -4.61
CA CYS A 293 15.36 -20.59 -5.51
C CYS A 293 15.55 -19.28 -4.72
N LEU A 294 16.59 -18.51 -5.08
CA LEU A 294 17.03 -17.27 -4.41
C LEU A 294 17.69 -17.43 -3.04
N ALA A 295 17.78 -18.64 -2.47
CA ALA A 295 18.41 -18.86 -1.17
C ALA A 295 19.93 -18.68 -1.17
N GLY A 296 20.57 -18.58 -2.35
CA GLY A 296 22.03 -18.60 -2.48
C GLY A 296 22.61 -20.01 -2.32
N GLN A 297 23.75 -20.25 -2.97
CA GLN A 297 24.63 -21.41 -2.72
C GLN A 297 25.90 -20.93 -2.02
#